data_AF-A0AAU9TD16-F1
#
_entry.id   AF-A0AAU9TD16-F1
#
_cell.length_a   1.000
_cell.length_b   1.000
_cell.length_c   1.000
_cell.angle_alpha   90.00
_cell.angle_beta   90.00
_cell.angle_gamma   90.00
#
_symmetry.space_group_name_H-M   'P 1'
#
loop_
_entity.id
_entity.type
_entity.pdbx_description
1 polymer ?
#
loop_
_entity_poly.entity_id
_entity_poly.type
_entity_poly.pdbx_seq_one_letter_code
_entity_poly.pdbx_strand_id
1 'polypeptide(L)' 'MAWIVLLLLPLVAAALPATDTDVCNPDKMTVYRMVLHTYWTREKFPKHYPDWRPPAQWSRIYGKRSNKTL' A
#
# COMPACT_ATOMS: atom_id res chain seq x y z
N MET A 1 -47.46 22.31 -0.81
CA MET A 1 -46.69 21.12 -1.21
C MET A 1 -45.20 21.40 -1.47
N ALA A 2 -44.82 22.50 -2.14
CA ALA A 2 -43.40 22.84 -2.41
C ALA A 2 -42.53 23.12 -1.16
N TRP A 3 -43.13 23.62 -0.08
CA TRP A 3 -42.45 23.90 1.20
C TRP A 3 -41.88 22.67 1.92
N ILE A 4 -42.55 21.52 1.85
CA ILE A 4 -42.08 20.27 2.46
C ILE A 4 -40.84 19.77 1.69
N VAL A 5 -40.83 19.95 0.37
CA VAL A 5 -39.69 19.60 -0.48
C VAL A 5 -38.48 20.46 -0.12
N LEU A 6 -38.66 21.77 0.10
CA LEU A 6 -37.59 22.69 0.54
C LEU A 6 -37.05 22.36 1.94
N LEU A 7 -37.90 21.87 2.85
CA LEU A 7 -37.48 21.45 4.19
C LEU A 7 -36.79 20.08 4.21
N LEU A 8 -37.18 19.17 3.31
CA LEU A 8 -36.61 17.82 3.24
C LEU A 8 -35.31 17.77 2.41
N LEU A 9 -35.11 18.67 1.46
CA LEU A 9 -33.90 18.72 0.62
C LEU A 9 -32.57 18.81 1.40
N PRO A 10 -32.39 19.70 2.40
CA PRO A 10 -31.15 19.74 3.17
C PRO A 10 -30.97 18.51 4.08
N LEU A 11 -32.07 17.92 4.55
CA LEU A 11 -32.04 16.70 5.36
C LEU A 11 -31.59 15.49 4.54
N VAL A 12 -32.08 15.36 3.30
CA VAL A 12 -31.65 14.31 2.37
C VAL A 12 -30.19 14.51 1.97
N ALA A 13 -29.75 15.75 1.71
CA ALA A 13 -28.36 16.04 1.38
C ALA A 13 -27.39 15.70 2.52
N ALA A 14 -27.77 15.93 3.77
CA ALA A 14 -26.98 15.56 4.95
C ALA A 14 -26.98 14.05 5.26
N ALA A 15 -27.97 13.31 4.74
CA ALA A 15 -28.08 11.86 4.89
C ALA A 15 -27.37 11.08 3.76
N LEU A 16 -26.86 11.77 2.74
CA LEU A 16 -26.04 11.11 1.72
C LEU A 16 -24.74 10.64 2.39
N PRO A 17 -24.40 9.33 2.29
CA PRO A 17 -23.14 8.86 2.81
C PRO A 17 -22.02 9.64 2.13
N ALA A 18 -21.14 10.25 2.91
CA ALA A 18 -19.91 10.81 2.38
C ALA A 18 -19.25 9.71 1.55
N THR A 19 -19.04 9.96 0.25
CA THR A 19 -18.29 9.05 -0.60
C THR A 19 -16.85 9.11 -0.11
N ASP A 20 -16.56 8.31 0.90
CA ASP A 20 -15.24 8.13 1.43
C ASP A 20 -14.45 7.41 0.35
N THR A 21 -13.76 8.20 -0.48
CA THR A 21 -12.84 7.70 -1.49
C THR A 21 -11.54 7.21 -0.85
N ASP A 22 -11.52 6.97 0.46
CA ASP A 22 -10.40 6.30 1.11
C ASP A 22 -10.50 4.79 0.81
N VAL A 23 -9.81 4.40 -0.26
CA VAL A 23 -9.66 3.00 -0.72
C VAL A 23 -9.02 2.11 0.38
N CYS A 24 -8.48 2.71 1.43
CA CYS A 24 -7.95 2.05 2.61
C CYS A 24 -9.06 1.84 3.65
N ASN A 25 -9.43 0.59 3.94
CA ASN A 25 -10.33 0.29 5.06
C ASN A 25 -9.51 0.29 6.38
N PRO A 26 -9.63 1.32 7.23
CA PRO A 26 -8.80 1.46 8.43
C PRO A 26 -9.14 0.43 9.52
N ASP A 27 -10.37 -0.08 9.53
CA ASP A 27 -10.86 -1.03 10.55
C ASP A 27 -10.40 -2.47 10.26
N LYS A 28 -9.87 -2.72 9.06
CA LYS A 28 -9.43 -4.05 8.63
C LYS A 28 -7.90 -4.18 8.68
N MET A 29 -7.39 -4.71 9.78
CA MET A 29 -5.99 -5.13 9.84
C MET A 29 -5.75 -6.37 8.98
N THR A 30 -4.80 -6.27 8.04
CA THR A 30 -4.40 -7.40 7.17
C THR A 30 -2.96 -7.77 7.41
N VAL A 31 -2.70 -9.08 7.56
CA VAL A 31 -1.36 -9.64 7.78
C VAL A 31 -0.82 -10.16 6.45
N TYR A 32 0.42 -9.79 6.12
CA TYR A 32 1.09 -10.20 4.89
C TYR A 32 2.40 -10.92 5.20
N ARG A 33 2.74 -11.87 4.34
CA ARG A 33 4.09 -12.46 4.26
C ARG A 33 4.81 -11.86 3.06
N MET A 34 5.95 -11.22 3.31
CA MET A 34 6.80 -10.69 2.24
C MET A 34 7.92 -11.68 1.93
N VAL A 35 8.11 -11.98 0.64
CA VAL A 35 9.18 -12.86 0.15
C VAL A 35 9.95 -12.08 -0.92
N LEU A 36 11.26 -11.92 -0.72
CA LEU A 36 12.14 -11.29 -1.70
C LEU A 36 12.89 -12.39 -2.47
N HIS A 37 12.62 -12.48 -3.77
CA HIS A 37 13.43 -13.27 -4.69
C HIS A 37 14.43 -12.36 -5.37
N THR A 38 15.72 -12.63 -5.14
CA THR A 38 16.81 -11.94 -5.83
C THR A 38 17.40 -12.88 -6.87
N TYR A 39 17.71 -12.34 -8.05
CA TYR A 39 18.19 -13.14 -9.19
C TYR A 39 19.57 -12.70 -9.66
N TRP A 40 20.43 -12.32 -8.71
CA TRP A 40 21.84 -12.06 -8.99
C TRP A 40 22.58 -13.39 -9.01
N THR A 41 22.80 -13.88 -10.23
CA THR A 41 23.40 -15.18 -10.55
C THR A 41 24.45 -14.99 -11.63
N ARG A 42 25.44 -15.89 -11.70
CA ARG A 42 26.54 -15.77 -12.67
C ARG A 42 26.04 -15.86 -14.11
N GLU A 43 25.07 -16.72 -14.37
CA GLU A 43 24.51 -16.95 -15.71
C GLU A 43 23.85 -15.68 -16.25
N LYS A 44 23.13 -14.96 -15.37
CA LYS A 44 22.47 -13.69 -15.73
C LYS A 44 23.40 -12.49 -15.71
N PHE A 45 24.41 -12.49 -14.82
CA PHE A 45 25.35 -11.40 -14.62
C PHE A 45 26.79 -11.91 -14.61
N PRO A 46 27.35 -12.29 -15.78
CA PRO A 46 28.62 -13.00 -15.85
C PRO A 46 29.85 -12.11 -15.65
N LYS A 47 29.72 -10.81 -15.95
CA LYS A 47 30.85 -9.88 -15.91
C LYS A 47 31.27 -9.61 -14.46
N HIS A 48 32.48 -10.04 -14.10
CA HIS A 48 33.06 -9.86 -12.76
C HIS A 48 32.14 -10.31 -11.62
N TYR A 49 31.44 -11.44 -11.81
CA TYR A 49 30.62 -11.99 -10.74
C TYR A 49 31.50 -12.32 -9.52
N PRO A 50 31.18 -11.81 -8.32
CA PRO A 50 32.02 -11.97 -7.15
C PRO A 50 31.86 -13.39 -6.59
N ASP A 51 32.79 -14.26 -6.98
CA ASP A 51 32.86 -15.64 -6.50
C ASP A 51 33.70 -15.79 -5.23
N TRP A 52 34.61 -14.85 -4.99
CA TRP A 52 35.57 -14.91 -3.89
C TRP A 52 35.55 -13.66 -3.01
N ARG A 53 35.42 -13.89 -1.70
CA ARG A 53 35.58 -13.00 -0.52
C ARG A 53 35.31 -11.49 -0.75
N PRO A 54 34.09 -11.01 -0.44
CA PRO A 54 32.89 -11.80 -0.17
C PRO A 54 32.27 -12.33 -1.46
N PRO A 55 31.64 -13.52 -1.43
CA PRO A 55 30.80 -13.93 -2.55
C PRO A 55 29.60 -12.98 -2.72
N ALA A 56 28.96 -13.03 -3.88
CA ALA A 56 27.72 -12.30 -4.15
C ALA A 56 26.67 -12.57 -3.06
N GLN A 57 26.21 -11.51 -2.40
CA GLN A 57 25.31 -11.61 -1.27
C GLN A 57 24.42 -10.37 -1.14
N TRP A 58 23.36 -10.50 -0.37
CA TRP A 58 22.47 -9.41 0.00
C TRP A 58 22.59 -9.11 1.49
N SER A 59 22.45 -7.85 1.86
CA SER A 59 22.35 -7.46 3.26
C SER A 59 20.97 -7.81 3.83
N ARG A 60 20.83 -7.62 5.14
CA ARG A 60 19.55 -7.81 5.83
C ARG A 60 18.51 -6.82 5.29
N ILE A 61 17.31 -7.32 5.02
CA ILE A 61 16.19 -6.50 4.56
C ILE A 61 15.59 -5.77 5.76
N TYR A 62 15.38 -4.47 5.63
CA TYR A 62 14.70 -3.63 6.62
C TYR A 62 13.48 -2.98 5.97
N GLY A 63 12.36 -2.97 6.68
CA GLY A 63 11.11 -2.38 6.20
C GLY A 63 10.22 -1.94 7.35
N LYS A 64 9.43 -0.90 7.10
CA LYS A 64 8.43 -0.38 8.04
C LYS A 64 7.16 -0.06 7.26
N ARG A 65 6.01 -0.46 7.81
CA ARG A 65 4.70 0.01 7.33
C ARG A 65 4.49 1.45 7.78
N SER A 66 4.18 2.36 6.84
CA SER A 66 3.93 3.78 7.11
C SER A 66 2.68 4.29 6.41
N ASN A 67 2.05 5.32 6.97
CA ASN A 67 1.04 6.16 6.32
C ASN A 67 1.76 7.26 5.49
N LYS A 68 1.06 7.86 4.52
CA LYS A 68 1.42 9.06 3.75
C LYS A 68 1.45 10.35 4.58
N THR A 69 0.94 10.38 5.80
CA THR A 69 0.97 11.58 6.65
C THR A 69 2.41 11.86 7.11
N LEU A 70 3.08 12.78 6.41
CA LEU A 70 4.16 13.61 6.93
C LEU A 70 3.57 14.94 7.40
#